data_AF-A0A9E1T4K9-F1
#
_entry.id   AF-A0A9E1T4K9-F1
#
_cell.length_a   1.000
_cell.length_b   1.000
_cell.length_c   1.000
_cell.angle_alpha   90.00
_cell.angle_beta   90.00
_cell.angle_gamma   90.00
#
_symmetry.space_group_name_H-M   'P 1'
#
loop_
_entity.id
_entity.type
_entity.pdbx_description
1 polymer ?
#
loop_
_entity_poly.entity_id
_entity_poly.type
_entity_poly.pdbx_seq_one_letter_code
_entity_poly.pdbx_strand_id
1 'polypeptide(L)'
;SAVNGVLAQRLARRVCTKCVEFQEPTEKELALLGTFACDKIPSAVGCASCRGSGYSGRLGVYELLIMDDELRDAIAANPTITSFRNLAYERGMKNLRHDGFSKVANGLTTVNEILRLTA
;
A
#
# COMPACT_ATOMS: atom_id res chain seq x y z
N SER A 1 -22.63 -2.11 -20.16
CA SER A 1 -21.51 -2.53 -19.28
C SER A 1 -22.03 -2.61 -17.85
N ALA A 2 -21.67 -3.64 -17.07
CA ALA A 2 -22.22 -3.88 -15.72
C ALA A 2 -21.24 -3.58 -14.58
N VAL A 3 -19.93 -3.53 -14.85
CA VAL A 3 -18.90 -3.31 -13.82
C VAL A 3 -18.63 -1.82 -13.68
N ASN A 4 -18.83 -1.29 -12.47
CA ASN A 4 -18.53 0.10 -12.12
C ASN A 4 -17.12 0.25 -11.52
N GLY A 5 -16.57 -0.80 -10.95
CA GLY A 5 -15.23 -0.80 -10.38
C GLY A 5 -14.87 -2.14 -9.76
N VAL A 6 -13.59 -2.29 -9.42
CA VAL A 6 -13.02 -3.47 -8.77
C VAL A 6 -12.12 -3.00 -7.64
N LEU A 7 -12.37 -3.51 -6.43
CA LEU A 7 -11.54 -3.23 -5.26
C LEU A 7 -10.73 -4.48 -4.90
N ALA A 8 -9.40 -4.35 -4.97
CA ALA A 8 -8.48 -5.29 -4.36
C ALA A 8 -8.07 -4.78 -2.97
N GLN A 9 -8.05 -5.69 -1.99
CA GLN A 9 -7.71 -5.37 -0.60
C GLN A 9 -6.70 -6.35 -0.01
N ARG A 10 -5.82 -5.83 0.84
CA ARG A 10 -5.02 -6.58 1.82
C ARG A 10 -5.23 -5.99 3.23
N LEU A 11 -4.90 -6.78 4.25
CA LEU A 11 -4.91 -6.32 5.64
C LEU A 11 -3.49 -6.28 6.19
N ALA A 12 -3.01 -5.08 6.46
CA ALA A 12 -1.75 -4.84 7.14
C ALA A 12 -1.95 -4.76 8.64
N ARG A 13 -0.97 -5.24 9.40
CA ARG A 13 -0.91 -5.02 10.84
C ARG A 13 -0.58 -3.56 11.12
N ARG A 14 -1.32 -2.92 12.02
CA ARG A 14 -1.05 -1.55 12.46
C ARG A 14 0.04 -1.57 13.53
N VAL A 15 1.01 -0.66 13.47
CA VAL A 15 2.02 -0.54 14.54
C VAL A 15 1.35 -0.25 15.87
N CYS A 16 1.91 -0.83 16.94
CA CYS A 16 1.40 -0.60 18.29
C CYS A 16 1.65 0.84 18.71
N THR A 17 0.60 1.60 19.01
CA THR A 17 0.70 3.01 19.42
C THR A 17 1.40 3.22 20.75
N LYS A 18 1.58 2.17 21.56
CA LYS A 18 2.25 2.25 22.87
C LYS A 18 3.77 2.06 22.81
N CYS A 19 4.29 1.49 21.73
CA CYS A 19 5.71 1.16 21.63
C CYS A 19 6.29 1.40 20.23
N VAL A 20 5.57 2.05 19.31
CA VAL A 20 6.14 2.37 18.01
C VAL A 20 7.35 3.29 18.20
N GLU A 21 8.45 2.96 17.53
CA GLU A 21 9.62 3.84 17.42
C GLU A 21 9.74 4.35 15.99
N PHE A 22 10.39 5.49 15.81
CA PHE A 22 10.60 6.12 14.52
C PHE A 22 12.10 6.21 14.25
N GLN A 23 12.55 5.50 13.22
CA GLN A 23 13.96 5.40 12.85
C GLN A 23 14.20 5.98 11.45
N GLU A 24 15.43 6.43 11.22
CA GLU A 24 15.86 6.84 9.87
C GLU A 24 15.79 5.64 8.93
N PRO A 25 15.17 5.78 7.74
CA PRO A 25 15.12 4.69 6.77
C PRO A 25 16.51 4.39 6.22
N THR A 26 16.78 3.11 5.99
CA THR A 26 17.97 2.69 5.22
C THR A 26 17.88 3.17 3.77
N GLU A 27 19.02 3.23 3.07
CA GLU A 27 19.05 3.57 1.63
C GLU A 27 18.10 2.70 0.79
N LYS A 28 18.00 1.41 1.15
CA LYS A 28 17.07 0.46 0.49
C LYS A 28 15.62 0.83 0.74
N GLU A 29 15.26 1.23 1.97
CA GLU A 29 13.91 1.66 2.31
C GLU A 29 13.58 2.99 1.64
N LEU A 30 14.52 3.94 1.56
CA LEU A 30 14.35 5.19 0.80
C LEU A 30 14.06 4.90 -0.68
N ALA A 31 14.83 4.00 -1.29
CA ALA A 31 14.62 3.61 -2.68
C ALA A 31 13.24 2.94 -2.90
N LEU A 32 12.77 2.13 -1.95
CA LEU A 32 11.44 1.50 -2.00
C LEU A 32 10.31 2.52 -1.81
N LEU A 33 10.47 3.45 -0.89
CA LEU A 33 9.46 4.46 -0.56
C LEU A 33 9.30 5.48 -1.69
N GLY A 34 10.37 5.80 -2.42
CA GLY A 34 10.34 6.70 -3.58
C GLY A 34 9.73 8.06 -3.20
N THR A 35 8.58 8.40 -3.76
CA THR A 35 7.85 9.65 -3.47
C THR A 35 7.32 9.73 -2.04
N PHE A 36 7.33 8.64 -1.28
CA PHE A 36 6.95 8.58 0.13
C PHE A 36 8.15 8.60 1.08
N ALA A 37 9.36 8.87 0.58
CA ALA A 37 10.54 9.01 1.43
C ALA A 37 10.33 10.09 2.50
N CYS A 38 10.67 9.77 3.74
CA CYS A 38 10.53 10.63 4.89
C CYS A 38 11.71 10.41 5.86
N ASP A 39 12.01 11.42 6.68
CA ASP A 39 13.18 11.38 7.59
C ASP A 39 13.10 10.24 8.60
N LYS A 40 11.88 9.82 8.96
CA LYS A 40 11.65 8.73 9.89
C LYS A 40 10.48 7.85 9.48
N ILE A 41 10.66 6.55 9.65
CA ILE A 41 9.63 5.52 9.42
C ILE A 41 9.36 4.73 10.70
N PRO A 42 8.13 4.22 10.87
CA PRO A 42 7.76 3.43 12.04
C PRO A 42 8.47 2.07 12.04
N SER A 43 8.97 1.69 13.21
CA SER A 43 9.58 0.40 13.52
C SER A 43 8.78 -0.31 14.62
N ALA A 44 8.59 -1.62 14.46
CA ALA A 44 7.78 -2.44 15.36
C ALA A 44 8.68 -3.15 16.39
N VAL A 45 8.79 -2.58 17.59
CA VAL A 45 9.71 -3.10 18.65
C VAL A 45 9.07 -4.14 19.58
N GLY A 46 7.81 -3.95 19.98
CA GLY A 46 7.09 -4.84 20.88
C GLY A 46 7.04 -4.39 22.34
N CYS A 47 5.91 -4.63 23.00
CA CYS A 47 5.70 -4.40 24.43
C CYS A 47 4.59 -5.32 24.97
N ALA A 48 4.32 -5.27 26.27
CA ALA A 48 3.26 -6.06 26.90
C ALA A 48 1.87 -5.80 26.28
N SER A 49 1.56 -4.55 25.90
CA SER A 49 0.25 -4.21 25.33
C SER A 49 -0.02 -4.82 23.95
N CYS A 50 1.03 -5.15 23.19
CA CYS A 50 0.92 -5.83 21.90
C CYS A 50 1.44 -7.28 21.94
N ARG A 51 1.63 -7.84 23.14
CA ARG A 51 2.17 -9.19 23.38
C ARG A 51 3.48 -9.43 22.65
N GLY A 52 4.37 -8.43 22.66
CA GLY A 52 5.70 -8.50 22.05
C GLY A 52 5.74 -8.41 20.52
N SER A 53 4.60 -8.33 19.82
CA SER A 53 4.59 -8.36 18.36
C SER A 53 5.04 -7.05 17.68
N GLY A 54 4.94 -5.92 18.39
CA GLY A 54 5.12 -4.58 17.83
C GLY A 54 3.90 -4.06 17.04
N TYR A 55 2.83 -4.86 16.93
CA TYR A 55 1.62 -4.50 16.20
C TYR A 55 0.35 -4.63 17.05
N SER A 56 -0.62 -3.75 16.86
CA SER A 56 -1.93 -3.85 17.51
C SER A 56 -3.03 -3.35 16.58
N GLY A 57 -3.92 -4.27 16.20
CA GLY A 57 -4.97 -4.00 15.21
C GLY A 57 -4.50 -4.20 13.76
N ARG A 58 -5.40 -3.88 12.83
CA ARG A 58 -5.18 -4.00 11.38
C ARG A 58 -5.68 -2.75 10.67
N LEU A 59 -5.13 -2.48 9.50
CA LEU A 59 -5.61 -1.46 8.57
C LEU A 59 -5.72 -2.04 7.16
N GLY A 60 -6.65 -1.52 6.37
CA GLY A 60 -6.82 -1.92 4.97
C GLY A 60 -5.78 -1.26 4.07
N VAL A 61 -5.25 -2.03 3.13
CA VAL A 61 -4.47 -1.54 2.00
C VAL A 61 -5.27 -1.82 0.73
N TYR A 62 -5.45 -0.81 -0.12
CA TYR A 62 -6.46 -0.81 -1.17
C TYR A 62 -5.86 -0.48 -2.54
N GLU A 63 -6.37 -1.16 -3.55
CA GLU A 63 -6.17 -0.86 -4.96
C GLU A 63 -7.56 -0.84 -5.61
N LEU A 64 -7.97 0.34 -6.06
CA LEU A 64 -9.32 0.58 -6.57
C LEU A 64 -9.25 0.96 -8.04
N LEU A 65 -9.77 0.09 -8.89
CA LEU A 65 -10.06 0.37 -10.29
C LEU A 65 -11.48 0.93 -10.40
N ILE A 66 -11.63 2.16 -10.88
CA ILE A 66 -12.92 2.75 -11.20
C ILE A 66 -13.09 2.70 -12.71
N MET A 67 -14.20 2.14 -13.19
CA MET A 67 -14.45 1.99 -14.62
C MET A 67 -14.96 3.30 -15.22
N ASP A 68 -14.21 3.87 -16.16
CA ASP A 68 -14.65 4.93 -17.07
C ASP A 68 -14.88 4.38 -18.48
N ASP A 69 -15.31 5.25 -19.41
CA ASP A 69 -15.62 4.83 -20.78
C ASP A 69 -14.38 4.42 -21.56
N GLU A 70 -13.24 5.07 -21.33
CA GLU A 70 -11.98 4.71 -21.99
C GLU A 70 -11.45 3.35 -21.56
N LEU A 71 -11.55 3.00 -20.28
CA LEU A 71 -11.21 1.67 -19.79
C LEU A 71 -12.17 0.62 -20.35
N ARG A 72 -13.45 0.95 -20.57
CA ARG A 72 -14.41 0.02 -21.21
C ARG A 72 -14.05 -0.23 -22.67
N ASP A 73 -13.74 0.82 -23.41
CA ASP A 73 -13.32 0.72 -24.81
C ASP A 73 -12.00 -0.04 -24.93
N ALA A 74 -11.05 0.24 -24.04
CA ALA A 74 -9.80 -0.50 -23.97
C ALA A 74 -10.03 -1.99 -23.77
N ILE A 75 -10.93 -2.40 -22.85
CA ILE A 75 -11.30 -3.81 -22.64
C ILE A 75 -11.91 -4.42 -23.90
N ALA A 76 -12.82 -3.70 -24.57
CA ALA A 76 -13.46 -4.19 -25.81
C ALA A 76 -12.44 -4.45 -26.93
N ALA A 77 -11.33 -3.70 -26.95
CA ALA A 77 -10.22 -3.90 -27.87
C ALA A 77 -9.29 -5.09 -27.52
N ASN A 78 -9.58 -5.86 -26.45
CA ASN A 78 -8.77 -6.99 -25.97
C ASN A 78 -7.28 -6.62 -25.77
N PRO A 79 -6.98 -5.70 -24.84
CA PRO A 79 -5.63 -5.20 -24.63
C PRO A 79 -4.80 -6.28 -23.91
N THR A 80 -3.47 -6.14 -23.97
CA THR A 80 -2.64 -6.90 -23.03
C THR A 80 -2.89 -6.42 -21.61
N ILE A 81 -2.74 -7.31 -20.63
CA ILE A 81 -2.90 -6.98 -19.20
C ILE A 81 -1.99 -5.82 -18.80
N THR A 82 -0.76 -5.77 -19.33
CA THR A 82 0.20 -4.69 -19.06
C THR A 82 -0.29 -3.36 -19.61
N SER A 83 -0.78 -3.32 -20.86
CA SER A 83 -1.33 -2.10 -21.47
C SER A 83 -2.52 -1.57 -20.68
N PHE A 84 -3.47 -2.44 -20.34
CA PHE A 84 -4.65 -2.06 -19.55
C PHE A 84 -4.28 -1.53 -18.16
N ARG A 85 -3.32 -2.18 -17.49
CA ARG A 85 -2.85 -1.73 -16.17
C ARG A 85 -2.19 -0.36 -16.21
N ASN A 86 -1.38 -0.09 -17.24
CA ASN A 86 -0.74 1.21 -17.42
C ASN A 86 -1.80 2.30 -17.64
N LEU A 87 -2.79 2.05 -18.50
CA LEU A 87 -3.92 2.96 -18.70
C LEU A 87 -4.68 3.22 -17.38
N ALA A 88 -4.94 2.17 -16.59
CA ALA A 88 -5.57 2.33 -15.28
C ALA A 88 -4.74 3.21 -14.32
N TYR A 89 -3.41 3.09 -14.33
CA TYR A 89 -2.53 3.94 -13.53
C TYR A 89 -2.51 5.38 -14.01
N GLU A 90 -2.50 5.62 -15.32
CA GLU A 90 -2.65 6.96 -15.90
C GLU A 90 -3.97 7.61 -15.49
N ARG A 91 -5.02 6.79 -15.33
CA ARG A 91 -6.33 7.19 -14.80
C ARG A 91 -6.40 7.36 -13.28
N GLY A 92 -5.26 7.28 -12.61
CA GLY A 92 -5.14 7.55 -11.17
C GLY A 92 -5.40 6.34 -10.28
N MET A 93 -5.51 5.12 -10.84
CA MET A 93 -5.48 3.90 -10.02
C MET A 93 -4.15 3.83 -9.26
N LYS A 94 -4.23 3.63 -7.95
CA LYS A 94 -3.07 3.43 -7.09
C LYS A 94 -2.98 1.96 -6.71
N ASN A 95 -1.82 1.36 -6.90
CA ASN A 95 -1.62 -0.03 -6.53
C ASN A 95 -1.48 -0.22 -5.01
N LEU A 96 -1.55 -1.47 -4.56
CA LEU A 96 -1.43 -1.82 -3.14
C LEU A 96 -0.12 -1.32 -2.50
N ARG A 97 1.00 -1.29 -3.24
CA ARG A 97 2.29 -0.81 -2.71
C ARG A 97 2.27 0.71 -2.50
N HIS A 98 1.70 1.46 -3.44
CA HIS A 98 1.57 2.91 -3.34
C HIS A 98 0.73 3.31 -2.11
N ASP A 99 -0.45 2.71 -1.95
CA ASP A 99 -1.28 2.94 -0.76
C ASP A 99 -0.59 2.47 0.53
N GLY A 100 0.08 1.32 0.49
CA GLY A 100 0.85 0.78 1.59
C GLY A 100 1.97 1.71 2.06
N PHE A 101 2.80 2.21 1.15
CA PHE A 101 3.91 3.11 1.47
C PHE A 101 3.43 4.49 1.91
N SER A 102 2.32 4.98 1.36
CA SER A 102 1.65 6.17 1.91
C SER A 102 1.31 5.96 3.40
N LYS A 103 0.80 4.78 3.79
CA LYS A 103 0.51 4.45 5.19
C LYS A 103 1.75 4.29 6.06
N VAL A 104 2.88 3.87 5.49
CA VAL A 104 4.19 3.88 6.19
C VAL A 104 4.62 5.30 6.50
N ALA A 105 4.57 6.20 5.51
CA ALA A 105 4.92 7.62 5.68
C ALA A 105 4.00 8.31 6.71
N ASN A 106 2.75 7.87 6.83
CA ASN A 106 1.81 8.32 7.86
C ASN A 106 2.00 7.63 9.24
N GLY A 107 3.03 6.81 9.41
CA GLY A 107 3.33 6.16 10.70
C GLY A 107 2.37 5.04 11.11
N LEU A 108 1.60 4.47 10.19
CA LEU A 108 0.52 3.51 10.52
C LEU A 108 0.96 2.04 10.46
N THR A 109 1.96 1.72 9.64
CA THR A 109 2.48 0.37 9.40
C THR A 109 3.95 0.45 9.00
N THR A 110 4.67 -0.67 9.00
CA THR A 110 6.11 -0.71 8.65
C THR A 110 6.34 -1.06 7.18
N VAL A 111 7.52 -0.72 6.64
CA VAL A 111 7.94 -1.13 5.29
C VAL A 111 7.87 -2.66 5.15
N ASN A 112 8.39 -3.39 6.14
CA ASN A 112 8.38 -4.85 6.18
C ASN A 112 6.96 -5.44 6.08
N GLU A 113 5.99 -4.82 6.73
CA GLU A 113 4.60 -5.28 6.67
C GLU A 113 4.01 -5.09 5.27
N ILE A 114 4.33 -3.99 4.58
CA ILE A 114 3.87 -3.75 3.20
C ILE A 114 4.52 -4.73 2.23
N LEU A 115 5.83 -4.96 2.34
CA LEU A 115 6.54 -5.91 1.49
C LEU A 115 5.98 -7.32 1.65
N ARG A 116 5.67 -7.76 2.88
CA ARG A 116 5.07 -9.07 3.14
C ARG A 116 3.73 -9.28 2.41
N LEU A 117 2.93 -8.23 2.24
CA LEU A 117 1.57 -8.32 1.69
C LEU A 117 1.49 -8.11 0.18
N THR A 118 2.55 -7.58 -0.41
CA THR A 118 2.63 -7.13 -1.80
C THR A 118 3.83 -7.74 -2.55
N ALA A 119 4.49 -8.73 -1.94
CA ALA A 119 5.50 -9.56 -2.58
C ALA A 119 4.92 -10.34 -3.78
#